data_AF-A0AAV4SW82-F1
#
_entry.id   AF-A0AAV4SW82-F1
#
_cell.length_a   1.000
_cell.length_b   1.000
_cell.length_c   1.000
_cell.angle_alpha   90.00
_cell.angle_beta   90.00
_cell.angle_gamma   90.00
#
_symmetry.space_group_name_H-M   'P 1'
#
loop_
_entity.id
_entity.type
_entity.pdbx_description
1 polymer ?
#
loop_
_entity_poly.entity_id
_entity_poly.type
_entity_poly.pdbx_seq_one_letter_code
_entity_poly.pdbx_strand_id
1 'polypeptide(L)'
;MHYNGSLTTPDLLLVSSGTVSDITRTVLEDPSSGHRMVIAAIAIDPKHIHDHSYSKISWNFKKSVKSWIPRGRVKHCRCFWNDDIERERNLRDRLRKKAESSRCSTAVKSWRRQSAIVKKAILDSKRKSITNYIGSIHYKKRQPQNL
;
A
#
# COMPACT_ATOMS: atom_id res chain seq x y z
N MET A 1 10.66 -6.11 -15.11
CA MET A 1 10.81 -7.36 -14.35
C MET A 1 10.80 -8.49 -15.35
N HIS A 2 11.91 -9.23 -15.49
CA HIS A 2 11.94 -10.46 -16.28
C HIS A 2 11.51 -11.61 -15.38
N TYR A 3 10.48 -12.34 -15.82
CA TYR A 3 9.94 -13.51 -15.13
C TYR A 3 10.37 -14.74 -15.91
N ASN A 4 11.30 -15.52 -15.35
CA ASN A 4 11.93 -16.66 -16.03
C ASN A 4 11.26 -18.01 -15.69
N GLY A 5 9.96 -18.02 -15.40
CA GLY A 5 9.16 -19.25 -15.55
C GLY A 5 9.33 -20.36 -14.50
N SER A 6 9.79 -20.08 -13.28
CA SER A 6 9.56 -21.02 -12.17
C SER A 6 8.19 -20.77 -11.55
N LEU A 7 7.36 -21.80 -11.43
CA LEU A 7 6.05 -21.77 -10.75
C LEU A 7 6.17 -21.64 -9.21
N THR A 8 7.38 -21.50 -8.70
CA THR A 8 7.67 -21.34 -7.26
C THR A 8 7.51 -19.89 -6.84
N THR A 9 6.87 -19.64 -5.70
CA THR A 9 6.83 -18.32 -5.06
C THR A 9 8.27 -17.79 -4.89
N PRO A 10 8.62 -16.59 -5.39
CA PRO A 10 9.97 -16.08 -5.29
C PRO A 10 10.31 -15.67 -3.85
N ASP A 11 11.49 -16.05 -3.38
CA ASP A 11 12.03 -15.57 -2.11
C ASP A 11 12.47 -14.10 -2.26
N LEU A 12 11.90 -13.21 -1.42
CA LEU A 12 12.10 -11.76 -1.51
C LEU A 12 12.90 -11.23 -0.34
N LEU A 13 13.93 -10.43 -0.64
CA LEU A 13 14.66 -9.62 0.32
C LEU A 13 14.35 -8.15 0.07
N LEU A 14 13.84 -7.45 1.09
CA LEU A 14 13.59 -6.01 1.04
C LEU A 14 14.62 -5.29 1.90
N VAL A 15 15.28 -4.31 1.30
CA VAL A 15 16.33 -3.50 1.94
C VAL A 15 16.05 -2.03 1.70
N SER A 16 16.17 -1.22 2.75
CA SER A 16 16.14 0.24 2.62
C SER A 16 17.39 0.72 1.89
N SER A 17 17.26 1.73 1.02
CA SER A 17 18.40 2.27 0.28
C SER A 17 19.51 2.78 1.19
N GLY A 18 19.17 3.27 2.38
CA GLY A 18 20.12 3.79 3.36
C GLY A 18 20.94 2.72 4.08
N THR A 19 20.62 1.44 3.93
CA THR A 19 21.29 0.32 4.63
C THR A 19 21.80 -0.74 3.67
N VAL A 20 21.81 -0.46 2.35
CA VAL A 20 22.19 -1.43 1.33
C VAL A 20 23.68 -1.77 1.37
N SER A 21 24.53 -0.82 1.78
CA SER A 21 25.97 -1.02 1.96
C SER A 21 26.29 -2.01 3.05
N ASP A 22 25.41 -2.13 4.04
CA ASP A 22 25.65 -2.90 5.26
C ASP A 22 25.08 -4.31 5.15
N ILE A 23 24.46 -4.64 4.00
CA ILE A 23 23.76 -5.90 3.78
C ILE A 23 24.46 -6.70 2.70
N THR A 24 24.83 -7.93 3.04
CA THR A 24 25.34 -8.92 2.10
C THR A 24 24.22 -9.90 1.75
N ARG A 25 24.00 -10.15 0.45
CA ARG A 25 23.02 -11.12 -0.06
C ARG A 25 23.74 -12.28 -0.73
N THR A 26 23.40 -13.50 -0.33
CA THR A 26 23.87 -14.73 -0.98
C THR A 26 22.66 -15.58 -1.39
N VAL A 27 22.76 -16.25 -2.54
CA VAL A 27 21.73 -17.15 -3.04
C VAL A 27 22.33 -18.54 -3.07
N LEU A 28 21.70 -19.48 -2.35
CA LEU A 28 22.08 -20.88 -2.35
C LEU A 28 21.19 -21.64 -3.33
N GLU A 29 21.82 -22.33 -4.26
CA GLU A 29 21.14 -23.23 -5.19
C GLU A 29 21.19 -24.65 -4.59
N ASP A 30 20.03 -25.23 -4.28
CA ASP A 30 19.89 -26.65 -3.97
C ASP A 30 19.21 -27.33 -5.18
N PRO A 31 19.95 -28.18 -5.93
CA PRO A 31 19.41 -28.89 -7.09
C PRO A 31 18.13 -29.69 -6.80
N SER A 32 17.91 -30.09 -5.55
CA SER A 32 16.75 -30.89 -5.13
C SER A 32 15.55 -30.07 -4.68
N SER A 33 15.69 -28.78 -4.39
CA SER A 33 14.66 -27.99 -3.68
C SER A 33 13.64 -27.33 -4.62
N GLY A 34 14.00 -27.07 -5.88
CA GLY A 34 13.19 -26.25 -6.79
C GLY A 34 13.07 -24.77 -6.36
N HIS A 35 13.38 -24.44 -5.10
CA HIS A 35 13.49 -23.10 -4.54
C HIS A 35 14.96 -22.69 -4.38
N ARG A 36 15.22 -21.38 -4.49
CA ARG A 36 16.56 -20.77 -4.34
C ARG A 36 16.60 -20.01 -3.03
N MET A 37 17.24 -20.59 -2.04
CA MET A 37 17.32 -19.99 -0.72
C MET A 37 18.13 -18.68 -0.78
N VAL A 38 17.59 -17.61 -0.19
CA VAL A 38 18.27 -16.31 -0.11
C VAL A 38 18.70 -16.07 1.33
N ILE A 39 20.00 -15.97 1.58
CA ILE A 39 20.57 -15.61 2.88
C ILE A 39 20.98 -14.14 2.83
N ALA A 40 20.55 -13.36 3.82
CA ALA A 40 20.97 -11.98 4.03
C ALA A 40 21.75 -11.87 5.35
N ALA A 41 22.92 -11.24 5.31
CA ALA A 41 23.71 -10.91 6.48
C ALA A 41 23.77 -9.38 6.61
N ILE A 42 23.61 -8.87 7.83
CA ILE A 42 23.65 -7.45 8.14
C ILE A 42 24.89 -7.19 9.00
N ALA A 43 25.81 -6.38 8.50
CA ALA A 43 26.94 -5.89 9.27
C ALA A 43 26.48 -4.69 10.11
N ILE A 44 26.40 -4.88 11.44
CA ILE A 44 26.09 -3.78 12.36
C ILE A 44 27.41 -3.28 12.93
N ASP A 45 27.83 -2.07 12.56
CA ASP A 45 29.00 -1.43 13.17
C ASP A 45 28.69 -1.09 14.65
N PRO A 46 29.40 -1.67 15.64
CA PRO A 46 29.17 -1.40 17.05
C PRO A 46 29.38 0.07 17.44
N LYS A 47 30.16 0.83 16.65
CA LYS A 47 30.42 2.26 16.92
C LYS A 47 29.14 3.10 16.86
N HIS A 48 28.14 2.66 16.12
CA HIS A 48 26.86 3.36 15.98
C HIS A 48 25.89 3.11 17.15
N ILE A 49 26.20 2.16 18.04
CA ILE A 49 25.40 1.85 19.24
C ILE A 49 25.71 2.82 20.39
N HIS A 50 26.95 3.34 20.44
CA HIS A 50 27.42 4.22 21.52
C HIS A 50 27.51 5.70 21.15
N ASP A 51 27.13 6.08 19.92
CA ASP A 51 27.19 7.49 19.52
C ASP A 51 25.98 8.28 20.06
N HIS A 52 26.15 8.84 21.26
CA HIS A 52 25.23 9.82 21.85
C HIS A 52 25.17 11.16 21.09
N SER A 53 25.88 11.32 19.96
CA SER A 53 25.82 12.53 19.11
C SER A 53 24.45 12.76 18.46
N TYR A 54 23.62 11.72 18.33
CA TYR A 54 22.23 11.83 17.83
C TYR A 54 21.21 12.30 18.88
N SER A 55 21.65 12.75 20.06
CA SER A 55 20.75 13.19 21.14
C SER A 55 19.94 14.46 20.81
N LYS A 56 20.30 15.24 19.79
CA LYS A 56 19.54 16.41 19.34
C LYS A 56 19.01 16.25 17.91
N ILE A 57 17.74 15.86 17.83
CA ILE A 57 16.92 15.98 16.63
C ILE A 57 17.06 17.41 16.07
N SER A 58 17.45 17.54 14.80
CA SER A 58 17.64 18.84 14.14
C SER A 58 16.36 19.66 14.12
N TRP A 59 16.49 20.99 14.17
CA TRP A 59 15.33 21.90 14.12
C TRP A 59 14.49 21.68 12.85
N ASN A 60 15.14 21.45 11.71
CA ASN A 60 14.47 21.14 10.45
C ASN A 60 13.63 19.86 10.54
N PHE A 61 14.16 18.80 11.17
CA PHE A 61 13.40 17.57 11.37
C PHE A 61 12.18 17.80 12.27
N LYS A 62 12.34 18.52 13.39
CA LYS A 62 11.21 18.89 14.28
C LYS A 62 10.14 19.71 13.55
N LYS A 63 10.56 20.67 12.71
CA LYS A 63 9.67 21.51 11.90
C LYS A 63 8.91 20.66 10.88
N SER A 64 9.60 19.80 10.14
CA SER A 64 8.98 18.91 9.17
C SER A 64 8.00 17.93 9.82
N VAL A 65 8.39 17.30 10.93
CA VAL A 65 7.49 16.42 11.71
C VAL A 65 6.24 17.18 12.15
N LYS A 66 6.38 18.41 12.66
CA LYS A 66 5.26 19.24 13.09
C LYS A 66 4.31 19.59 11.93
N SER A 67 4.85 19.83 10.74
CA SER A 67 4.05 20.20 9.56
C SER A 67 3.37 19.01 8.88
N TRP A 68 4.03 17.84 8.84
CA TRP A 68 3.64 16.73 7.96
C TRP A 68 3.12 15.50 8.70
N ILE A 69 3.52 15.26 9.96
CA ILE A 69 3.00 14.14 10.72
C ILE A 69 1.69 14.56 11.40
N PRO A 70 0.53 13.99 10.99
CA PRO A 70 -0.75 14.33 11.59
C PRO A 70 -0.73 13.92 13.06
N ARG A 71 -0.78 14.89 13.97
CA ARG A 71 -0.76 14.72 15.45
C ARG A 71 -2.06 14.10 15.99
N GLY A 72 -2.46 12.94 15.49
CA GLY A 72 -3.71 12.27 15.85
C GLY A 72 -4.97 12.83 15.16
N ARG A 73 -4.89 13.95 14.44
CA ARG A 73 -5.97 14.36 13.52
C ARG A 73 -5.87 13.54 12.25
N VAL A 74 -6.54 12.39 12.24
CA VAL A 74 -6.75 11.61 11.02
C VAL A 74 -7.42 12.53 10.00
N LYS A 75 -6.68 12.95 8.98
CA LYS A 75 -7.32 13.50 7.79
C LYS A 75 -8.09 12.32 7.20
N HIS A 76 -9.43 12.41 7.20
CA HIS A 76 -10.27 11.45 6.48
C HIS A 76 -10.01 11.63 4.99
N CYS A 77 -8.89 11.08 4.52
CA CYS A 77 -8.57 11.02 3.11
C CYS A 77 -9.54 10.01 2.49
N ARG A 78 -10.59 10.52 1.85
CA ARG A 78 -11.49 9.70 1.05
C ARG A 78 -11.00 9.71 -0.41
N CYS A 79 -9.78 9.25 -0.63
CA CYS A 79 -9.08 9.31 -1.93
C CYS A 79 -9.83 8.67 -3.11
N PHE A 80 -10.86 7.87 -2.85
CA PHE A 80 -11.68 7.19 -3.88
C PHE A 80 -13.18 7.56 -3.79
N TRP A 81 -13.53 8.58 -3.01
CA TRP A 81 -14.91 9.06 -2.88
C TRP A 81 -15.20 10.05 -3.99
N ASN A 82 -16.29 9.80 -4.70
CA ASN A 82 -16.89 10.72 -5.65
C ASN A 82 -18.33 11.01 -5.21
N ASP A 83 -18.95 12.01 -5.85
CA ASP A 83 -20.33 12.41 -5.54
C ASP A 83 -21.32 11.25 -5.74
N ASP A 84 -21.02 10.33 -6.65
CA ASP A 84 -21.83 9.12 -6.89
C ASP A 84 -21.83 8.19 -5.67
N ILE A 85 -20.66 7.86 -5.13
CA ILE A 85 -20.53 7.03 -3.93
C ILE A 85 -21.15 7.74 -2.72
N GLU A 86 -21.04 9.06 -2.64
CA GLU A 86 -21.71 9.86 -1.59
C GLU A 86 -23.25 9.73 -1.69
N ARG A 87 -23.82 9.86 -2.88
CA ARG A 87 -25.25 9.65 -3.14
C ARG A 87 -25.71 8.24 -2.76
N GLU A 88 -25.01 7.22 -3.23
CA GLU A 88 -25.34 5.82 -2.94
C GLU A 88 -25.22 5.49 -1.44
N ARG A 89 -24.22 6.08 -0.77
CA ARG A 89 -24.03 5.95 0.69
C ARG A 89 -25.15 6.63 1.47
N ASN A 90 -25.55 7.84 1.07
CA ASN A 90 -26.67 8.55 1.71
C ASN A 90 -27.98 7.76 1.56
N LEU A 91 -28.22 7.17 0.39
CA LEU A 91 -29.37 6.29 0.17
C LEU A 91 -29.30 5.03 1.06
N ARG A 92 -28.12 4.39 1.16
CA ARG A 92 -27.90 3.25 2.06
C ARG A 92 -28.21 3.61 3.51
N ASP A 93 -27.73 4.75 3.99
CA ASP A 93 -27.89 5.17 5.38
C ASP A 93 -29.36 5.52 5.70
N ARG A 94 -30.09 6.12 4.74
CA ARG A 94 -31.56 6.29 4.82
C ARG A 94 -32.29 4.95 4.90
N LEU A 95 -31.95 4.00 4.02
CA LEU A 95 -32.56 2.66 4.01
C LEU A 95 -32.24 1.87 5.28
N ARG A 96 -31.04 2.04 5.85
CA ARG A 96 -30.67 1.44 7.14
C ARG A 96 -31.58 1.92 8.25
N LYS A 97 -31.73 3.25 8.40
CA LYS A 97 -32.63 3.86 9.40
C LYS A 97 -34.06 3.33 9.25
N LYS A 98 -34.55 3.26 8.01
CA LYS A 98 -35.88 2.70 7.71
C LYS A 98 -35.99 1.22 8.12
N ALA A 99 -34.98 0.40 7.82
CA ALA A 99 -34.97 -1.01 8.19
C ALA A 99 -34.93 -1.22 9.71
N GLU A 100 -34.15 -0.42 10.43
CA GLU A 100 -34.05 -0.44 11.90
C GLU A 100 -35.39 -0.05 12.55
N SER A 101 -36.08 0.97 12.02
CA SER A 101 -37.38 1.40 12.53
C SER A 101 -38.52 0.44 12.19
N SER A 102 -38.53 -0.14 10.99
CA SER A 102 -39.72 -0.85 10.48
C SER A 102 -39.80 -2.33 10.85
N ARG A 103 -38.77 -2.95 11.46
CA ARG A 103 -38.67 -4.40 11.76
C ARG A 103 -39.13 -5.33 10.61
N CYS A 104 -39.13 -4.84 9.38
CA CYS A 104 -39.75 -5.47 8.22
C CYS A 104 -38.68 -6.06 7.29
N SER A 105 -38.89 -7.31 6.86
CA SER A 105 -37.93 -8.07 6.06
C SER A 105 -37.66 -7.46 4.68
N THR A 106 -38.64 -6.78 4.08
CA THR A 106 -38.49 -6.10 2.78
C THR A 106 -37.57 -4.89 2.90
N ALA A 107 -37.71 -4.09 3.96
CA ALA A 107 -36.83 -2.96 4.24
C ALA A 107 -35.38 -3.42 4.45
N VAL A 108 -35.17 -4.54 5.16
CA VAL A 108 -33.85 -5.16 5.32
C VAL A 108 -33.26 -5.62 3.98
N LYS A 109 -34.05 -6.27 3.12
CA LYS A 109 -33.61 -6.69 1.78
C LYS A 109 -33.17 -5.51 0.92
N SER A 110 -33.93 -4.41 0.91
CA SER A 110 -33.59 -3.18 0.18
C SER A 110 -32.30 -2.54 0.71
N TRP A 111 -32.11 -2.48 2.03
CA TRP A 111 -30.86 -1.99 2.62
C TRP A 111 -29.65 -2.87 2.27
N ARG A 112 -29.80 -4.20 2.29
CA ARG A 112 -28.72 -5.14 1.91
C ARG A 112 -28.32 -4.97 0.44
N ARG A 113 -29.30 -4.85 -0.47
CA ARG A 113 -29.06 -4.55 -1.89
C ARG A 113 -28.29 -3.25 -2.06
N GLN A 114 -28.73 -2.18 -1.41
CA GLN A 114 -28.06 -0.89 -1.48
C GLN A 114 -26.65 -0.93 -0.89
N SER A 115 -26.44 -1.69 0.18
CA SER A 115 -25.10 -1.89 0.75
C SER A 115 -24.15 -2.59 -0.21
N ALA A 116 -24.65 -3.54 -1.00
CA ALA A 116 -23.85 -4.20 -2.05
C ALA A 116 -23.50 -3.22 -3.19
N ILE A 117 -24.44 -2.37 -3.60
CA ILE A 117 -24.22 -1.32 -4.62
C ILE A 117 -23.10 -0.37 -4.18
N VAL A 118 -23.15 0.14 -2.94
CA VAL A 118 -22.10 1.02 -2.39
C VAL A 118 -20.74 0.33 -2.38
N LYS A 119 -20.68 -0.94 -1.93
CA LYS A 119 -19.42 -1.70 -1.92
C LYS A 119 -18.85 -1.86 -3.34
N LYS A 120 -19.71 -2.19 -4.31
CA LYS A 120 -19.32 -2.32 -5.72
C LYS A 120 -18.78 -1.00 -6.27
N ALA A 121 -19.49 0.11 -6.07
CA ALA A 121 -19.07 1.43 -6.53
C ALA A 121 -17.69 1.84 -5.97
N ILE A 122 -17.41 1.55 -4.70
CA ILE A 122 -16.09 1.79 -4.09
C ILE A 122 -15.01 0.95 -4.78
N LEU A 123 -15.27 -0.35 -5.02
CA LEU A 123 -14.32 -1.22 -5.69
C LEU A 123 -14.04 -0.76 -7.13
N ASP A 124 -15.09 -0.37 -7.86
CA ASP A 124 -14.98 0.11 -9.23
C ASP A 124 -14.21 1.44 -9.30
N SER A 125 -14.45 2.36 -8.36
CA SER A 125 -13.69 3.62 -8.23
C SER A 125 -12.20 3.35 -8.00
N LYS A 126 -11.86 2.44 -7.08
CA LYS A 126 -10.47 2.03 -6.82
C LYS A 126 -9.82 1.42 -8.05
N ARG A 127 -10.51 0.48 -8.72
CA ARG A 127 -10.03 -0.17 -9.94
C ARG A 127 -9.76 0.85 -11.03
N LYS A 128 -10.69 1.79 -11.25
CA LYS A 128 -10.56 2.87 -12.23
C LYS A 128 -9.31 3.72 -11.97
N SER A 129 -9.06 4.12 -10.73
CA SER A 129 -7.84 4.86 -10.37
C SER A 129 -6.57 4.09 -10.72
N ILE A 130 -6.53 2.79 -10.44
CA ILE A 130 -5.38 1.93 -10.77
C ILE A 130 -5.22 1.79 -12.28
N THR A 131 -6.29 1.52 -13.02
CA THR A 131 -6.25 1.41 -14.49
C THR A 131 -5.75 2.69 -15.13
N ASN A 132 -6.22 3.85 -14.67
CA ASN A 132 -5.75 5.15 -15.14
C ASN A 132 -4.26 5.35 -14.87
N TYR A 133 -3.79 4.98 -13.67
CA TYR A 133 -2.38 5.04 -13.33
C TYR A 133 -1.54 4.15 -14.24
N ILE A 134 -1.91 2.88 -14.40
CA ILE A 134 -1.20 1.94 -15.29
C ILE A 134 -1.15 2.47 -16.73
N GLY A 135 -2.26 3.02 -17.23
CA GLY A 135 -2.32 3.62 -18.58
C GLY A 135 -1.42 4.84 -18.75
N SER A 136 -1.16 5.59 -17.67
CA SER A 136 -0.24 6.75 -17.68
C SER A 136 1.25 6.36 -17.62
N ILE A 137 1.57 5.11 -17.30
CA ILE A 137 2.96 4.64 -17.26
C ILE A 137 3.47 4.50 -18.70
N HIS A 138 4.30 5.43 -19.14
CA HIS A 138 5.04 5.31 -20.40
C HIS A 138 6.20 4.32 -20.24
N TYR A 139 6.01 3.07 -20.66
CA TYR A 139 7.05 2.04 -20.70
C TYR A 139 8.12 2.23 -21.80
N LYS A 140 8.30 3.44 -22.35
CA LYS A 140 9.34 3.68 -23.37
C LYS A 140 10.72 3.45 -22.74
N LYS A 141 11.30 2.31 -23.13
CA LYS A 141 12.65 1.83 -22.84
C LYS A 141 13.64 2.98 -22.98
N ARG A 142 14.49 3.19 -21.98
CA ARG A 142 15.82 3.78 -22.21
C ARG A 142 16.53 2.86 -23.21
N GLN A 143 16.45 3.17 -24.50
CA GLN A 143 17.43 2.68 -25.46
C GLN A 143 18.76 3.31 -25.06
N PRO A 144 19.85 2.54 -24.83
CA PRO A 144 21.16 3.16 -24.71
C PRO A 144 21.46 3.87 -26.04
N GLN A 145 21.73 5.17 -25.98
CA GLN A 145 22.35 5.86 -27.10
C GLN A 145 23.77 5.28 -27.20
N ASN A 146 24.01 4.49 -28.24
CA ASN A 146 25.34 4.01 -28.57
C ASN A 146 26.22 5.25 -28.85
N LEU A 147 27.25 5.43 -28.03
CA LEU A 147 28.44 6.24 -28.29
C LEU A 147 29.58 5.27 -28.56
#